data_AF-A0A482V1W5-F1
#
_entry.id   AF-A0A482V1W5-F1
#
_cell.length_a   1.000
_cell.length_b   1.000
_cell.length_c   1.000
_cell.angle_alpha   90.00
_cell.angle_beta   90.00
_cell.angle_gamma   90.00
#
_symmetry.space_group_name_H-M   'P 1'
#
loop_
_entity.id
_entity.type
_entity.pdbx_description
1 polymer ?
#
loop_
_entity_poly.entity_id
_entity_poly.type
_entity_poly.pdbx_seq_one_letter_code
_entity_poly.pdbx_strand_id
1 'polypeptide(L)'
;MSLVKRSFGVNLYVLKYFCMYPPEKPTRLYKVGAFIMFLLLTVPVPVLSSLYFLLEEDIPLERVGDNAFSLAQSMVCFFKFMPFIINGDQIKKCIHYFESPLPIVFNDKQRSIVKTSSNICRRNSRAFLILFICAHILWRIGYIALACAVVDPLIGGLACMAAGQLSVIKDNLQHLDEYSETEFL
;
A
#
# COMPACT_ATOMS: atom_id res chain seq x y z
N MET A 1 -15.47 -10.35 -9.45
CA MET A 1 -14.72 -9.39 -8.60
C MET A 1 -13.23 -9.60 -8.84
N SER A 2 -12.49 -8.57 -9.24
CA SER A 2 -11.06 -8.69 -9.61
C SER A 2 -10.20 -9.18 -8.45
N LEU A 3 -9.10 -9.86 -8.78
CA LEU A 3 -8.17 -10.43 -7.80
C LEU A 3 -7.64 -9.34 -6.84
N VAL A 4 -7.18 -8.22 -7.40
CA VAL A 4 -6.65 -7.09 -6.63
C VAL A 4 -7.74 -6.45 -5.76
N LYS A 5 -8.96 -6.21 -6.25
CA LYS A 5 -10.04 -5.68 -5.40
C LYS A 5 -10.40 -6.63 -4.27
N ARG A 6 -10.27 -7.95 -4.47
CA ARG A 6 -10.45 -8.96 -3.42
C ARG A 6 -9.30 -8.98 -2.42
N SER A 7 -8.06 -8.79 -2.86
CA SER A 7 -6.87 -8.83 -2.00
C SER A 7 -6.67 -7.52 -1.23
N PHE A 8 -6.85 -6.37 -1.88
CA PHE A 8 -6.50 -5.03 -1.40
C PHE A 8 -7.70 -4.09 -1.27
N GLY A 9 -8.93 -4.61 -1.31
CA GLY A 9 -10.14 -3.78 -1.29
C GLY A 9 -10.19 -2.77 -0.16
N VAL A 10 -9.73 -3.17 1.04
CA VAL A 10 -9.62 -2.28 2.20
C VAL A 10 -8.59 -1.18 1.96
N ASN A 11 -7.40 -1.54 1.47
CA ASN A 11 -6.32 -0.56 1.22
C ASN A 11 -6.74 0.46 0.17
N LEU A 12 -7.30 -0.02 -0.94
CA LEU A 12 -7.77 0.82 -2.02
C LEU A 12 -8.92 1.72 -1.57
N TYR A 13 -9.81 1.23 -0.70
CA TYR A 13 -10.87 2.04 -0.12
C TYR A 13 -10.32 3.18 0.74
N VAL A 14 -9.38 2.88 1.64
CA VAL A 14 -8.76 3.90 2.50
C VAL A 14 -7.94 4.90 1.67
N LEU A 15 -7.16 4.44 0.69
CA LEU A 15 -6.43 5.35 -0.21
C LEU A 15 -7.36 6.26 -1.02
N LYS A 16 -8.52 5.75 -1.46
CA LYS A 16 -9.55 6.59 -2.11
C LYS A 16 -10.09 7.65 -1.16
N TYR A 17 -10.37 7.28 0.09
CA TYR A 17 -10.85 8.20 1.12
C TYR A 17 -9.86 9.35 1.36
N PHE A 18 -8.55 9.05 1.40
CA PHE A 18 -7.48 10.04 1.54
C PHE A 18 -7.10 10.76 0.23
N CYS A 19 -7.83 10.55 -0.87
CA CYS A 19 -7.51 11.12 -2.17
C CYS A 19 -6.11 10.73 -2.70
N MET A 20 -5.59 9.58 -2.29
CA MET A 20 -4.31 9.01 -2.72
C MET A 20 -4.45 7.92 -3.79
N TYR A 21 -5.68 7.55 -4.16
CA TYR A 21 -5.94 6.60 -5.24
C TYR A 21 -6.94 7.18 -6.26
N PRO A 22 -6.48 7.53 -7.48
CA PRO A 22 -7.27 8.33 -8.40
C PRO A 22 -8.50 7.61 -8.96
N PRO A 23 -9.62 8.32 -9.20
CA PRO A 23 -10.76 7.79 -9.92
C PRO A 23 -10.39 7.50 -11.40
N GLU A 24 -11.28 6.87 -12.17
CA GLU A 24 -11.00 6.55 -13.59
C GLU A 24 -10.74 7.80 -14.44
N LYS A 25 -11.43 8.90 -14.13
CA LYS A 25 -11.25 10.19 -14.78
C LYS A 25 -10.90 11.23 -13.72
N PRO A 26 -9.61 11.44 -13.41
CA PRO A 26 -9.20 12.41 -12.40
C PRO A 26 -9.51 13.83 -12.90
N THR A 27 -10.30 14.57 -12.13
CA THR A 27 -10.54 16.00 -12.38
C THR A 27 -9.41 16.84 -11.77
N ARG A 28 -9.25 18.09 -12.22
CA ARG A 28 -8.30 19.02 -11.58
C ARG A 28 -8.60 19.20 -10.09
N LEU A 29 -9.88 19.24 -9.72
CA LEU A 29 -10.33 19.32 -8.31
C LEU A 29 -9.83 18.14 -7.48
N TYR A 30 -9.84 16.93 -8.05
CA TYR A 30 -9.30 15.75 -7.36
C TYR A 30 -7.80 15.91 -7.06
N LYS A 31 -7.01 16.41 -8.02
CA LYS A 31 -5.57 16.64 -7.80
C LYS A 31 -5.33 17.69 -6.71
N VAL A 32 -6.08 18.79 -6.71
CA VAL A 32 -6.00 19.80 -5.65
C VAL A 32 -6.37 19.20 -4.30
N GLY A 33 -7.45 18.42 -4.23
CA GLY A 33 -7.85 17.70 -3.01
C GLY A 33 -6.77 16.73 -2.52
N ALA A 34 -6.14 15.97 -3.42
CA ALA A 34 -5.04 15.07 -3.09
C ALA A 34 -3.84 15.81 -2.48
N PHE A 35 -3.46 16.96 -3.05
CA PHE A 35 -2.40 17.81 -2.51
C PHE A 35 -2.77 18.40 -1.14
N ILE A 36 -4.01 18.86 -0.95
CA ILE A 36 -4.48 19.36 0.35
C ILE A 36 -4.41 18.24 1.39
N MET A 37 -4.94 17.06 1.09
CA MET A 37 -4.90 15.91 2.01
C MET A 37 -3.46 15.49 2.32
N PHE A 38 -2.55 15.53 1.35
CA PHE A 38 -1.14 15.28 1.57
C PHE A 38 -0.50 16.27 2.53
N LEU A 39 -0.75 17.56 2.35
CA LEU A 39 -0.23 18.60 3.24
C LEU A 39 -0.80 18.44 4.64
N LEU A 40 -2.10 18.19 4.77
CA LEU A 40 -2.76 17.95 6.06
C LEU A 40 -2.19 16.73 6.80
N LEU A 41 -1.79 15.68 6.07
CA LEU A 41 -1.16 14.52 6.67
C LEU A 41 0.30 14.82 7.03
N THR A 42 1.10 15.37 6.10
CA THR A 42 2.56 15.37 6.25
C THR A 42 3.16 16.61 6.92
N VAL A 43 2.49 17.76 6.91
CA VAL A 43 3.05 19.03 7.40
C VAL A 43 2.84 19.28 8.90
N PRO A 44 1.69 18.95 9.53
CA PRO A 44 1.46 19.32 10.93
C PRO A 44 2.48 18.73 11.90
N VAL A 45 2.85 17.45 11.73
CA VAL A 45 3.80 16.77 12.62
C VAL A 45 5.18 17.43 12.60
N PRO A 46 5.84 17.63 11.44
CA PRO A 46 7.13 18.28 11.41
C PRO A 46 7.06 19.74 11.84
N VAL A 47 6.02 20.50 11.48
CA VAL A 47 5.88 21.89 11.93
C VAL A 47 5.73 21.97 13.46
N LEU A 48 4.85 21.17 14.04
CA LEU A 48 4.65 21.14 15.50
C LEU A 48 5.91 20.66 16.23
N SER A 49 6.58 19.63 15.71
CA SER A 49 7.83 19.13 16.29
C SER A 49 8.95 20.17 16.21
N SER A 50 9.12 20.85 15.08
CA SER A 50 10.10 21.93 14.95
C SER A 50 9.78 23.13 15.84
N LEU A 51 8.51 23.54 15.94
CA LEU A 51 8.11 24.61 16.85
C LEU A 51 8.38 24.25 18.30
N TYR A 52 8.10 23.01 18.70
CA TYR A 52 8.42 22.50 20.03
C TYR A 52 9.93 22.58 20.31
N PHE A 53 10.77 22.14 19.37
CA PHE A 53 12.22 22.24 19.49
C PHE A 53 12.75 23.69 19.56
N LEU A 54 12.09 24.63 18.90
CA LEU A 54 12.53 26.04 18.87
C LEU A 54 12.04 26.86 20.06
N LEU A 55 10.90 26.51 20.65
CA LEU A 55 10.25 27.29 21.71
C LEU A 55 10.59 26.79 23.12
N GLU A 56 11.03 25.54 23.27
CA GLU A 56 11.29 24.95 24.59
C GLU A 56 12.78 25.04 24.94
N GLU A 57 13.12 25.77 26.01
CA GLU A 57 14.50 26.07 26.38
C GLU A 57 15.21 24.89 27.07
N ASP A 58 14.48 24.01 27.76
CA ASP A 58 15.02 22.85 28.49
C ASP A 58 14.32 21.54 28.07
N ILE A 59 14.80 20.91 26.99
CA ILE A 59 14.20 19.67 26.48
C ILE A 59 14.91 18.45 27.08
N PRO A 60 14.22 17.57 27.83
CA PRO A 60 14.82 16.34 28.34
C PRO A 60 15.23 15.40 27.18
N LEU A 61 16.40 14.77 27.31
CA LEU A 61 17.02 13.95 26.25
C LEU A 61 16.10 12.84 25.70
N GLU A 62 15.28 12.23 26.56
CA GLU A 62 14.31 11.20 26.17
C GLU A 62 13.28 11.73 25.14
N ARG A 63 12.75 12.94 25.35
CA ARG A 63 11.80 13.58 24.42
C ARG A 63 12.44 13.99 23.11
N VAL A 64 13.73 14.33 23.12
CA VAL A 64 14.48 14.61 21.87
C VAL A 64 14.47 13.37 20.97
N GLY A 65 14.68 12.18 21.55
CA GLY A 65 14.63 10.91 20.85
C GLY A 65 13.26 10.63 20.23
N ASP A 66 12.19 10.77 21.02
CA ASP A 66 10.82 10.53 20.55
C ASP A 66 10.40 11.48 19.42
N ASN A 67 10.76 12.76 19.54
CA ASN A 67 10.48 13.77 18.53
C ASN A 67 11.31 13.52 17.25
N ALA A 68 12.58 13.15 17.39
CA ALA A 68 13.43 12.81 16.25
C ALA A 68 12.92 11.56 15.51
N PHE A 69 12.47 10.55 16.25
CA PHE A 69 11.83 9.37 15.67
C PHE A 69 10.54 9.73 14.92
N SER A 70 9.69 10.57 15.53
CA SER A 70 8.44 11.05 14.91
C SER A 70 8.70 11.86 13.63
N LEU A 71 9.71 12.73 13.64
CA LEU A 71 10.17 13.47 12.46
C LEU A 71 10.67 12.52 11.35
N ALA A 72 11.51 11.55 11.71
CA ALA A 72 12.02 10.55 10.76
C ALA A 72 10.86 9.75 10.14
N GLN A 73 9.89 9.32 10.95
CA GLN A 73 8.69 8.62 10.47
C GLN A 73 7.86 9.50 9.52
N SER A 74 7.69 10.78 9.85
CA SER A 74 6.98 11.74 8.99
C SER A 74 7.68 11.91 7.65
N MET A 75 9.01 12.02 7.63
CA MET A 75 9.80 12.10 6.40
C MET A 75 9.65 10.83 5.55
N VAL A 76 9.67 9.65 6.15
CA VAL A 76 9.42 8.40 5.43
C VAL A 76 8.01 8.39 4.84
N CYS A 77 6.99 8.78 5.60
CA CYS A 77 5.61 8.85 5.10
C CYS A 77 5.46 9.90 3.98
N PHE A 78 6.19 11.02 4.03
CA PHE A 78 6.24 12.01 2.93
C PHE A 78 6.71 11.35 1.63
N PHE A 79 7.85 10.65 1.66
CA PHE A 79 8.38 9.95 0.48
C PHE A 79 7.50 8.79 0.02
N LYS A 80 6.77 8.13 0.93
CA LYS A 80 5.83 7.06 0.58
C LYS A 80 4.57 7.60 -0.10
N PHE A 81 4.03 8.73 0.32
CA PHE A 81 2.79 9.28 -0.23
C PHE A 81 2.99 10.11 -1.49
N MET A 82 4.13 10.79 -1.62
CA MET A 82 4.44 11.63 -2.77
C MET A 82 4.24 10.93 -4.14
N PRO A 83 4.67 9.66 -4.34
CA PRO A 83 4.39 8.90 -5.56
C PRO A 83 2.89 8.73 -5.86
N PHE A 84 2.04 8.54 -4.85
CA PHE A 84 0.59 8.36 -5.02
C PHE A 84 -0.11 9.63 -5.53
N ILE A 85 0.48 10.79 -5.30
CA ILE A 85 -0.07 12.09 -5.74
C ILE A 85 0.48 12.47 -7.11
N ILE A 86 1.80 12.39 -7.29
CA ILE A 86 2.47 12.80 -8.52
C ILE A 86 2.24 11.78 -9.64
N ASN A 87 2.42 10.49 -9.31
CA ASN A 87 2.38 9.37 -10.26
C ASN A 87 1.18 8.44 -9.99
N GLY A 88 0.10 8.96 -9.40
CA GLY A 88 -1.08 8.17 -9.02
C GLY A 88 -1.67 7.35 -10.17
N ASP A 89 -1.68 7.91 -11.39
CA ASP A 89 -2.15 7.19 -12.58
C ASP A 89 -1.26 6.00 -12.94
N GLN A 90 0.06 6.13 -12.80
CA GLN A 90 1.01 5.02 -13.04
C GLN A 90 0.89 3.94 -11.97
N ILE A 91 0.75 4.34 -10.70
CA ILE A 91 0.54 3.40 -9.59
C ILE A 91 -0.77 2.64 -9.78
N LYS A 92 -1.84 3.34 -10.19
CA LYS A 92 -3.11 2.70 -10.53
C LYS A 92 -2.97 1.71 -11.68
N LYS A 93 -2.25 2.07 -12.75
CA LYS A 93 -1.95 1.14 -13.86
C LYS A 93 -1.16 -0.08 -13.38
N CYS A 94 -0.17 0.10 -12.52
CA CYS A 94 0.61 -0.99 -11.93
C CYS A 94 -0.29 -1.93 -11.11
N ILE A 95 -1.15 -1.38 -10.25
CA ILE A 95 -2.13 -2.14 -9.48
C ILE A 95 -3.10 -2.90 -10.40
N HIS A 96 -3.55 -2.27 -11.50
CA HIS A 96 -4.42 -2.91 -12.49
C HIS A 96 -3.69 -3.96 -13.34
N TYR A 97 -2.38 -3.85 -13.52
CA TYR A 97 -1.60 -4.88 -14.21
C TYR A 97 -1.72 -6.24 -13.51
N PHE A 98 -1.72 -6.24 -12.18
CA PHE A 98 -1.98 -7.44 -11.38
C PHE A 98 -3.45 -7.93 -11.43
N GLU A 99 -4.38 -7.14 -11.98
CA GLU A 99 -5.74 -7.58 -12.26
C GLU A 99 -5.85 -8.32 -13.59
N SER A 100 -4.96 -8.05 -14.54
CA SER A 100 -4.98 -8.73 -15.83
C SER A 100 -4.63 -10.20 -15.61
N PRO A 101 -5.50 -11.14 -16.03
CA PRO A 101 -5.06 -12.52 -16.11
C PRO A 101 -3.83 -12.55 -17.03
N LEU A 102 -2.77 -13.20 -16.56
CA LEU A 102 -1.74 -13.67 -17.48
C LEU A 102 -2.48 -14.51 -18.55
N PRO A 103 -2.08 -14.47 -19.82
CA PRO A 103 -2.72 -15.24 -20.91
C PRO A 103 -2.50 -16.77 -20.79
N ILE A 104 -2.39 -17.27 -19.56
CA ILE A 104 -2.03 -18.62 -19.18
C ILE A 104 -3.29 -19.28 -18.62
N VAL A 105 -3.65 -20.44 -19.18
CA VAL A 105 -4.68 -21.31 -18.61
C VAL A 105 -4.14 -21.86 -17.29
N PHE A 106 -4.65 -21.35 -16.17
CA PHE A 106 -4.23 -21.84 -14.85
C PHE A 106 -4.78 -23.24 -14.58
N ASN A 107 -3.89 -24.20 -14.35
CA ASN A 107 -4.24 -25.47 -13.73
C ASN A 107 -4.65 -25.25 -12.25
N ASP A 108 -5.23 -26.28 -11.61
CA ASP A 108 -5.73 -26.15 -10.23
C ASP A 108 -4.63 -25.82 -9.21
N LYS A 109 -3.41 -26.35 -9.43
CA LYS A 109 -2.23 -26.06 -8.60
C LYS A 109 -1.87 -24.58 -8.68
N GLN A 110 -1.77 -24.00 -9.87
CA GLN A 110 -1.43 -22.60 -10.08
C GLN A 110 -2.53 -21.66 -9.58
N ARG A 111 -3.80 -22.03 -9.77
CA ARG A 111 -4.94 -21.32 -9.18
C ARG A 111 -4.85 -21.31 -7.65
N SER A 112 -4.41 -22.40 -7.04
CA SER A 112 -4.22 -22.48 -5.59
C SER A 112 -3.10 -21.54 -5.10
N ILE A 113 -2.00 -21.40 -5.85
CA ILE A 113 -0.88 -20.49 -5.54
C ILE A 113 -1.38 -19.04 -5.54
N VAL A 114 -2.02 -18.60 -6.63
CA VAL A 114 -2.53 -17.23 -6.76
C VAL A 114 -3.58 -16.92 -5.68
N LYS A 115 -4.48 -17.87 -5.40
CA LYS A 115 -5.49 -17.73 -4.34
C LYS A 115 -4.86 -17.62 -2.95
N THR A 116 -3.79 -18.36 -2.70
CA THR A 116 -3.03 -18.31 -1.44
C THR A 116 -2.37 -16.95 -1.25
N SER A 117 -1.65 -16.44 -2.26
CA SER A 117 -1.07 -15.09 -2.21
C SER A 117 -2.12 -14.01 -1.97
N SER A 118 -3.26 -14.07 -2.67
CA SER A 118 -4.37 -13.14 -2.46
C SER A 118 -4.91 -13.19 -1.03
N ASN A 119 -5.07 -14.40 -0.45
CA ASN A 119 -5.56 -14.55 0.92
C ASN A 119 -4.57 -14.00 1.95
N ILE A 120 -3.27 -14.21 1.74
CA ILE A 120 -2.20 -13.64 2.57
C ILE A 120 -2.25 -12.11 2.52
N CYS A 121 -2.31 -11.53 1.31
CA CYS A 121 -2.40 -10.08 1.12
C CYS A 121 -3.60 -9.47 1.85
N ARG A 122 -4.77 -10.12 1.74
CA ARG A 122 -5.99 -9.68 2.43
C ARG A 122 -5.88 -9.79 3.94
N ARG A 123 -5.30 -10.89 4.45
CA ARG A 123 -5.11 -11.10 5.89
C ARG A 123 -4.16 -10.04 6.46
N ASN A 124 -3.01 -9.84 5.81
CA ASN A 124 -2.01 -8.87 6.25
C ASN A 124 -2.58 -7.45 6.23
N SER A 125 -3.27 -7.08 5.15
CA SER A 125 -3.91 -5.76 5.06
C SER A 125 -4.94 -5.50 6.17
N ARG A 126 -5.78 -6.50 6.50
CA ARG A 126 -6.74 -6.38 7.60
C ARG A 126 -6.06 -6.36 8.96
N ALA A 127 -5.05 -7.20 9.17
CA ALA A 127 -4.30 -7.25 10.42
C ALA A 127 -3.59 -5.92 10.69
N PHE A 128 -2.88 -5.36 9.70
CA PHE A 128 -2.24 -4.04 9.81
C PHE A 128 -3.25 -2.95 10.14
N LEU A 129 -4.42 -2.93 9.48
CA LEU A 129 -5.45 -1.93 9.77
C LEU A 129 -6.03 -2.09 11.18
N ILE A 130 -6.32 -3.31 11.63
CA ILE A 130 -6.87 -3.56 12.97
C ILE A 130 -5.85 -3.17 14.05
N LEU A 131 -4.61 -3.62 13.91
CA LEU A 131 -3.52 -3.27 14.83
C LEU A 131 -3.34 -1.76 14.90
N PHE A 132 -3.43 -1.08 13.75
CA PHE A 132 -3.36 0.37 13.70
C PHE A 132 -4.54 1.03 14.43
N ILE A 133 -5.79 0.60 14.19
CA ILE A 133 -6.97 1.16 14.86
C ILE A 133 -6.87 0.95 16.38
N CYS A 134 -6.45 -0.24 16.82
CA CYS A 134 -6.23 -0.52 18.24
C CYS A 134 -5.15 0.41 18.83
N ALA A 135 -4.02 0.57 18.14
CA ALA A 135 -2.94 1.46 18.58
C ALA A 135 -3.40 2.93 18.61
N HIS A 136 -4.23 3.35 17.66
CA HIS A 136 -4.82 4.69 17.63
C HIS A 136 -5.74 4.94 18.83
N ILE A 137 -6.59 3.96 19.18
CA ILE A 137 -7.50 4.07 20.34
C ILE A 137 -6.71 4.08 21.65
N LEU A 138 -5.70 3.22 21.77
CA LEU A 138 -4.93 3.05 23.01
C LEU A 138 -3.91 4.16 23.25
N TRP A 139 -3.24 4.64 22.19
CA TRP A 139 -2.11 5.58 22.28
C TRP A 139 -2.35 6.94 21.61
N ARG A 140 -3.56 7.21 21.09
CA ARG A 140 -3.90 8.46 20.37
C ARG A 140 -2.91 8.83 19.27
N ILE A 141 -2.42 7.83 18.53
CA ILE A 141 -1.41 8.01 17.47
C ILE A 141 -1.95 8.92 16.34
N GLY A 142 -1.17 9.85 15.80
CA GLY A 142 -1.64 10.79 14.76
C GLY A 142 -2.11 10.15 13.44
N TYR A 143 -2.91 10.89 12.67
CA TYR A 143 -3.52 10.48 11.38
C TYR A 143 -2.53 9.99 10.31
N ILE A 144 -1.25 10.43 10.35
CA ILE A 144 -0.18 9.98 9.44
C ILE A 144 -0.05 8.46 9.42
N ALA A 145 -0.16 7.85 10.61
CA ALA A 145 0.09 6.44 10.77
C ALA A 145 -1.01 5.58 10.13
N LEU A 146 -2.23 6.12 9.93
CA LEU A 146 -3.32 5.41 9.23
C LEU A 146 -3.01 5.22 7.75
N ALA A 147 -2.56 6.29 7.08
CA ALA A 147 -2.22 6.22 5.66
C ALA A 147 -0.99 5.31 5.45
N CYS A 148 -0.01 5.36 6.35
CA CYS A 148 1.18 4.49 6.28
C CYS A 148 0.82 3.02 6.57
N ALA A 149 -0.11 2.75 7.50
CA ALA A 149 -0.62 1.41 7.78
C ALA A 149 -1.38 0.76 6.60
N VAL A 150 -1.75 1.54 5.58
CA VAL A 150 -2.43 1.06 4.39
C VAL A 150 -1.49 0.88 3.20
N VAL A 151 -0.54 1.81 3.02
CA VAL A 151 0.43 1.78 1.92
C VAL A 151 1.42 0.61 2.09
N ASP A 152 1.91 0.37 3.30
CA ASP A 152 2.90 -0.68 3.56
C ASP A 152 2.40 -2.10 3.21
N PRO A 153 1.23 -2.56 3.70
CA PRO A 153 0.69 -3.85 3.30
C PRO A 153 0.25 -3.89 1.83
N LEU A 154 -0.02 -2.74 1.20
CA LEU A 154 -0.27 -2.69 -0.24
C LEU A 154 1.01 -2.98 -1.03
N ILE A 155 2.12 -2.29 -0.73
CA ILE A 155 3.42 -2.51 -1.39
C ILE A 155 3.88 -3.95 -1.19
N GLY A 156 3.91 -4.42 0.07
CA GLY A 156 4.33 -5.79 0.39
C GLY A 156 3.41 -6.85 -0.22
N GLY A 157 2.11 -6.58 -0.30
CA GLY A 157 1.17 -7.49 -0.93
C GLY A 157 1.29 -7.53 -2.45
N LEU A 158 1.54 -6.40 -3.12
CA LEU A 158 1.81 -6.39 -4.56
C LEU A 158 3.06 -7.22 -4.88
N ALA A 159 4.11 -7.11 -4.07
CA ALA A 159 5.30 -7.97 -4.20
C ALA A 159 4.97 -9.45 -3.97
N CYS A 160 4.13 -9.78 -2.97
CA CYS A 160 3.66 -11.16 -2.75
C CYS A 160 2.85 -11.70 -3.93
N MET A 161 2.02 -10.86 -4.57
CA MET A 161 1.25 -11.24 -5.74
C MET A 161 2.14 -11.45 -6.97
N ALA A 162 3.12 -10.57 -7.18
CA ALA A 162 4.14 -10.73 -8.22
C ALA A 162 4.94 -12.02 -8.05
N ALA A 163 5.36 -12.35 -6.82
CA ALA A 163 6.06 -13.60 -6.52
C ALA A 163 5.20 -14.85 -6.80
N GLY A 164 3.90 -14.77 -6.51
CA GLY A 164 2.94 -15.83 -6.85
C GLY A 164 2.80 -16.02 -8.37
N GLN A 165 2.70 -14.93 -9.13
CA GLN A 165 2.69 -14.97 -10.60
C GLN A 165 3.99 -15.52 -11.18
N LEU A 166 5.15 -15.13 -10.63
CA LEU A 166 6.45 -15.64 -11.06
C LEU A 166 6.59 -17.15 -10.80
N SER A 167 6.02 -17.63 -9.70
CA SER A 167 5.99 -19.06 -9.36
C SER A 167 5.14 -19.86 -10.35
N VAL A 168 4.05 -19.28 -10.87
CA VAL A 168 3.27 -19.90 -11.96
C VAL A 168 4.06 -19.94 -13.26
N ILE A 169 4.73 -18.85 -13.64
CA ILE A 169 5.58 -18.83 -14.84
C ILE A 169 6.69 -19.87 -14.75
N LYS A 170 7.32 -20.00 -13.57
CA LYS A 170 8.32 -21.04 -13.31
C LYS A 170 7.73 -22.45 -13.48
N ASP A 171 6.56 -22.71 -12.93
CA ASP A 171 5.88 -24.01 -13.03
C ASP A 171 5.57 -24.37 -14.50
N ASN A 172 5.10 -23.40 -15.30
CA ASN A 172 4.89 -23.59 -16.74
C ASN A 172 6.17 -23.88 -17.52
N LEU A 173 7.26 -23.16 -17.22
CA LEU A 173 8.54 -23.39 -17.89
C LEU A 173 9.13 -24.77 -17.56
N GLN A 174 8.86 -25.29 -16.36
CA GLN A 174 9.32 -26.61 -15.93
C GLN A 174 8.55 -27.76 -16.56
N HIS A 175 7.27 -27.57 -16.89
CA HIS A 175 6.40 -28.59 -17.47
C HIS A 175 5.98 -28.21 -18.90
N LEU A 176 6.81 -27.42 -19.59
CA LEU A 176 6.49 -26.87 -20.90
C LEU A 176 6.23 -27.97 -21.93
N ASP A 177 7.01 -29.04 -21.87
CA ASP A 177 6.90 -30.21 -22.76
C ASP A 177 5.55 -30.91 -22.57
N GLU A 178 5.20 -31.23 -21.33
CA GLU A 178 3.93 -31.87 -20.93
C GLU A 178 2.71 -31.01 -21.27
N TYR A 179 2.79 -29.68 -21.07
CA TYR A 179 1.69 -28.77 -21.42
C TYR A 179 1.57 -28.52 -22.92
N SER A 180 2.67 -28.58 -23.67
CA SER A 180 2.62 -28.47 -25.13
C SER A 180 1.90 -29.65 -25.77
N GLU A 181 2.08 -30.88 -25.24
CA GLU A 181 1.37 -32.06 -25.75
C GLU A 181 -0.12 -32.07 -25.41
N THR A 182 -0.52 -31.44 -24.30
CA THR A 182 -1.92 -31.38 -23.87
C THR A 182 -2.76 -30.38 -24.67
N GLU A 183 -2.13 -29.39 -25.33
CA GLU A 183 -2.84 -28.37 -26.14
C GLU A 183 -3.18 -28.85 -27.57
N PHE A 184 -2.63 -29.98 -28.01
CA PHE A 184 -2.84 -30.58 -29.34
C PHE A 184 -3.79 -31.80 -29.35
N LEU A 185 -4.44 -32.11 -28.24
CA LEU A 185 -5.47 -33.16 -28.08
C LEU A 185 -6.84 -32.55 -27.78
#